data_AF-A0A8C1ZY63-F1
#
_entry.id   AF-A0A8C1ZY63-F1
#
_cell.length_a   1.000
_cell.length_b   1.000
_cell.length_c   1.000
_cell.angle_alpha   90.00
_cell.angle_beta   90.00
_cell.angle_gamma   90.00
#
_symmetry.space_group_name_H-M   'P 1'
#
loop_
_entity.id
_entity.type
_entity.pdbx_description
1 polymer ?
#
loop_
_entity_poly.entity_id
_entity_poly.type
_entity_poly.pdbx_seq_one_letter_code
_entity_poly.pdbx_strand_id
1 'polypeptide(L)'
;MFFIDPHIFIIQWVPIVIQVYGPTMKENGLLKATTDQTGHLMSLLLLQTNRETISEGCLGNHFTLFDDVPLYWDARDVMDYHLQTRKPVIGFIEPAMVLRSGTHQGSVSLLRISRKCTIRQEIVLDALVYCVLTTVGVAKRHNNEAWWLQRGVGTQTGFGVVLLNDSKYGYSIHENIMTLSLLRAPKAPGANAAMGHHKFTYALMPHTGHFQDALVIQYTYNLNFPLHVFHGIISEPWSVFSVNSTAVTLETVKHNALLVRLYESHGSSVTMTLPTSLPVHKIRSLLLIIQ
;
A
#
# COMPACT_ATOMS: atom_id res chain seq x y z
N MET A 1 -10.30 14.20 7.44
CA MET A 1 -10.10 15.44 6.68
C MET A 1 -9.47 15.01 5.38
N PHE A 2 -10.11 15.26 4.24
CA PHE A 2 -9.62 14.80 2.94
C PHE A 2 -9.16 16.02 2.15
N PHE A 3 -7.93 15.96 1.65
CA PHE A 3 -7.36 17.00 0.80
C PHE A 3 -7.39 16.50 -0.64
N ILE A 4 -7.99 17.31 -1.53
CA ILE A 4 -7.84 17.17 -2.96
C ILE A 4 -6.54 17.89 -3.32
N ASP A 5 -5.66 17.22 -4.08
CA ASP A 5 -4.38 17.79 -4.50
C ASP A 5 -4.60 19.05 -5.36
N PRO A 6 -4.02 20.21 -5.00
CA PRO A 6 -4.16 21.43 -5.80
C PRO A 6 -3.42 21.39 -7.15
N HIS A 7 -2.60 20.37 -7.43
CA HIS A 7 -1.84 20.22 -8.69
C HIS A 7 -2.57 19.42 -9.78
N ILE A 8 -3.88 19.16 -9.66
CA ILE A 8 -4.68 18.46 -10.68
C ILE A 8 -4.84 19.32 -11.94
N PHE A 9 -3.90 19.20 -12.87
CA PHE A 9 -4.03 19.71 -14.24
C PHE A 9 -4.65 18.65 -15.16
N ILE A 10 -5.74 19.05 -15.84
CA ILE A 10 -6.35 18.48 -17.06
C ILE A 10 -6.12 16.97 -17.27
N ILE A 11 -7.11 16.16 -16.86
CA ILE A 11 -7.17 14.72 -17.16
C ILE A 11 -7.33 14.53 -18.68
N GLN A 12 -6.28 14.03 -19.35
CA GLN A 12 -6.40 13.47 -20.70
C GLN A 12 -6.78 11.99 -20.62
N TRP A 13 -7.80 11.60 -21.37
CA TRP A 13 -8.26 10.22 -21.47
C TRP A 13 -7.35 9.42 -22.40
N VAL A 14 -6.55 8.50 -21.84
CA VAL A 14 -5.74 7.55 -22.62
C VAL A 14 -6.54 6.25 -22.83
N PRO A 15 -6.90 5.88 -24.07
CA PRO A 15 -7.55 4.60 -24.34
C PRO A 15 -6.55 3.43 -24.19
N ILE A 16 -6.94 2.40 -23.43
CA ILE A 16 -6.12 1.20 -23.22
C ILE A 16 -6.23 0.27 -24.43
N VAL A 17 -5.09 -0.22 -24.93
CA VAL A 17 -5.06 -1.35 -25.88
C VAL A 17 -5.21 -2.65 -25.09
N ILE A 18 -6.35 -3.33 -25.28
CA ILE A 18 -6.64 -4.60 -24.60
C ILE A 18 -5.91 -5.74 -25.33
N GLN A 19 -4.92 -6.37 -24.69
CA GLN A 19 -4.39 -7.67 -25.11
C GLN A 19 -4.92 -8.77 -24.21
N VAL A 20 -5.67 -9.72 -24.81
CA VAL A 20 -6.23 -10.90 -24.11
C VAL A 20 -5.17 -11.97 -23.86
N TYR A 21 -4.08 -11.95 -24.63
CA TYR A 21 -2.94 -12.87 -24.52
C TYR A 21 -1.62 -12.08 -24.61
N GLY A 22 -1.25 -11.41 -23.51
CA GLY A 22 -0.07 -10.55 -23.47
C GLY A 22 0.12 -9.89 -22.10
N PRO A 23 1.16 -9.07 -21.92
CA PRO A 23 1.27 -8.20 -20.76
C PRO A 23 0.15 -7.15 -20.77
N THR A 24 -0.41 -6.83 -19.59
CA THR A 24 -1.42 -5.77 -19.46
C THR A 24 -0.73 -4.45 -19.12
N MET A 25 -1.03 -3.40 -19.88
CA MET A 25 -0.54 -2.04 -19.66
C MET A 25 -1.67 -1.19 -19.06
N LYS A 26 -1.33 -0.38 -18.06
CA LYS A 26 -2.23 0.55 -17.36
C LYS A 26 -1.55 1.91 -17.27
N GLU A 27 -2.27 2.99 -17.54
CA GLU A 27 -1.73 4.35 -17.56
C GLU A 27 -2.76 5.38 -17.08
N ASN A 28 -2.40 6.24 -16.12
CA ASN A 28 -3.31 7.23 -15.52
C ASN A 28 -2.86 8.69 -15.70
N GLY A 29 -1.93 8.94 -16.64
CA GLY A 29 -1.32 10.27 -16.86
C GLY A 29 -0.21 10.64 -15.87
N LEU A 30 -0.07 9.92 -14.75
CA LEU A 30 1.01 10.10 -13.77
C LEU A 30 2.01 8.93 -13.82
N LEU A 31 1.47 7.72 -13.88
CA LEU A 31 2.20 6.45 -13.93
C LEU A 31 1.79 5.64 -15.15
N LYS A 32 2.73 4.84 -15.65
CA LYS A 32 2.50 3.76 -16.61
C LYS A 32 3.04 2.46 -16.03
N ALA A 33 2.14 1.50 -15.78
CA ALA A 33 2.45 0.21 -15.20
C ALA A 33 2.22 -0.91 -16.23
N THR A 34 3.18 -1.83 -16.37
CA THR A 34 3.04 -3.02 -17.23
C THR A 34 3.20 -4.28 -16.40
N THR A 35 2.23 -5.20 -16.47
CA THR A 35 2.25 -6.47 -15.74
C THR A 35 2.18 -7.67 -16.67
N ASP A 36 2.83 -8.78 -16.32
CA ASP A 36 2.69 -10.04 -17.04
C ASP A 36 1.32 -10.72 -16.79
N GLN A 37 1.12 -11.90 -17.39
CA GLN A 37 -0.10 -12.71 -17.26
C GLN A 37 -0.28 -13.33 -15.86
N THR A 38 0.74 -13.37 -15.01
CA THR A 38 0.63 -13.83 -13.63
C THR A 38 0.34 -12.69 -12.66
N GLY A 39 0.72 -11.46 -13.04
CA GLY A 39 0.61 -10.23 -12.26
C GLY A 39 1.97 -9.62 -11.86
N HIS A 40 3.10 -10.21 -12.25
CA HIS A 40 4.41 -9.61 -12.02
C HIS A 40 4.49 -8.23 -12.67
N LEU A 41 5.02 -7.26 -11.94
CA LEU A 41 5.20 -5.88 -12.41
C LEU A 41 6.51 -5.80 -13.20
N MET A 42 6.40 -5.72 -14.53
CA MET A 42 7.54 -5.68 -15.46
C MET A 42 8.13 -4.28 -15.61
N SER A 43 7.30 -3.24 -15.45
CA SER A 43 7.68 -1.84 -15.56
C SER A 43 6.68 -0.99 -14.76
N LEU A 44 7.19 0.05 -14.11
CA LEU A 44 6.43 1.10 -13.45
C LEU A 44 7.15 2.45 -13.66
N LEU A 45 6.77 3.12 -14.73
CA LEU A 45 7.34 4.39 -15.18
C LEU A 45 6.61 5.58 -14.55
N LEU A 46 7.35 6.49 -13.91
CA LEU A 46 6.84 7.80 -13.48
C LEU A 46 6.93 8.78 -14.66
N LEU A 47 5.78 9.09 -15.27
CA LEU A 47 5.70 9.77 -16.57
C LEU A 47 6.33 11.18 -16.54
N GLN A 48 6.11 11.94 -15.47
CA GLN A 48 6.61 13.31 -15.32
C GLN A 48 8.15 13.43 -15.45
N THR A 49 8.89 12.38 -15.06
CA THR A 49 10.36 12.37 -15.10
C THR A 49 10.94 11.30 -16.03
N ASN A 50 10.07 10.51 -16.69
CA ASN A 50 10.46 9.33 -17.46
C ASN A 50 11.40 8.38 -16.68
N ARG A 51 11.19 8.27 -15.35
CA ARG A 51 12.00 7.42 -14.46
C ARG A 51 11.32 6.08 -14.24
N GLU A 52 12.02 5.01 -14.60
CA GLU A 52 11.59 3.64 -14.35
C GLU A 52 11.89 3.24 -12.90
N THR A 53 10.95 2.50 -12.29
CA THR A 53 10.99 2.01 -10.91
C THR A 53 11.57 0.58 -10.83
N ILE A 54 11.30 -0.25 -11.85
CA ILE A 54 11.72 -1.65 -11.91
C ILE A 54 13.04 -1.73 -12.69
N SER A 55 14.10 -2.23 -12.06
CA SER A 55 15.39 -2.40 -12.74
C SER A 55 15.28 -3.31 -13.98
N GLU A 56 16.09 -3.06 -15.00
CA GLU A 56 16.05 -3.83 -16.26
C GLU A 56 16.21 -5.34 -16.01
N GLY A 57 15.40 -6.15 -16.69
CA GLY A 57 15.35 -7.60 -16.51
C GLY A 57 14.78 -8.09 -15.17
N CYS A 58 14.42 -7.21 -14.25
CA CYS A 58 13.83 -7.56 -12.95
C CYS A 58 12.30 -7.58 -13.01
N LEU A 59 11.67 -8.21 -12.02
CA LEU A 59 10.22 -8.28 -11.87
C LEU A 59 9.81 -7.88 -10.45
N GLY A 60 8.91 -6.90 -10.33
CA GLY A 60 8.20 -6.57 -9.10
C GLY A 60 6.96 -7.43 -8.88
N ASN A 61 6.26 -7.24 -7.75
CA ASN A 61 5.04 -8.00 -7.38
C ASN A 61 5.20 -9.54 -7.50
N HIS A 62 6.32 -10.07 -6.98
CA HIS A 62 6.66 -11.50 -7.10
C HIS A 62 6.39 -12.24 -5.78
N PHE A 63 5.31 -13.01 -5.73
CA PHE A 63 4.98 -13.85 -4.57
C PHE A 63 5.98 -14.99 -4.40
N THR A 64 6.52 -15.14 -3.19
CA THR A 64 7.55 -16.13 -2.88
C THR A 64 7.22 -16.85 -1.56
N LEU A 65 7.38 -18.18 -1.55
CA LEU A 65 7.33 -19.01 -0.37
C LEU A 65 8.71 -19.14 0.28
N PHE A 66 8.73 -19.28 1.61
CA PHE A 66 9.91 -19.67 2.37
C PHE A 66 9.46 -20.64 3.49
N ASP A 67 10.32 -21.60 3.83
CA ASP A 67 10.08 -22.54 4.92
C ASP A 67 10.37 -21.87 6.27
N ASP A 68 9.30 -21.59 7.01
CA ASP A 68 9.34 -20.97 8.34
C ASP A 68 9.59 -22.04 9.42
N VAL A 69 10.85 -22.45 9.58
CA VAL A 69 11.29 -23.43 10.59
C VAL A 69 12.05 -22.70 11.71
N PRO A 70 11.47 -22.56 12.92
CA PRO A 70 12.11 -21.89 14.05
C PRO A 70 13.23 -22.74 14.69
N LEU A 71 14.08 -22.13 15.52
CA LEU A 71 14.93 -22.89 16.45
C LEU A 71 14.20 -23.29 17.73
N TYR A 72 13.42 -22.38 18.34
CA TYR A 72 12.79 -22.62 19.64
C TYR A 72 11.30 -22.25 19.68
N TRP A 73 10.93 -21.04 19.26
CA TRP A 73 9.59 -20.48 19.46
C TRP A 73 8.89 -20.13 18.14
N ASP A 74 8.29 -21.12 17.50
CA ASP A 74 7.49 -21.05 16.25
C ASP A 74 6.80 -19.69 15.96
N ALA A 75 5.84 -19.25 16.77
CA ALA A 75 5.14 -17.97 16.54
C ALA A 75 5.95 -16.68 16.80
N ARG A 76 7.17 -16.76 17.36
CA ARG A 76 8.00 -15.60 17.76
C ARG A 76 9.28 -15.48 16.95
N ASP A 77 9.97 -16.60 16.78
CA ASP A 77 11.25 -16.73 16.10
C ASP A 77 11.07 -16.64 14.59
N VAL A 78 12.04 -16.04 13.91
CA VAL A 78 12.28 -16.17 12.47
C VAL A 78 13.77 -16.31 12.30
N MET A 79 14.22 -17.36 11.63
CA MET A 79 15.65 -17.69 11.54
C MET A 79 16.18 -17.30 10.17
N ASP A 80 17.35 -16.67 10.12
CA ASP A 80 17.99 -16.14 8.90
C ASP A 80 18.10 -17.17 7.76
N TYR A 81 18.41 -18.43 8.08
CA TYR A 81 18.47 -19.52 7.12
C TYR A 81 17.17 -19.75 6.32
N HIS A 82 16.00 -19.27 6.78
CA HIS A 82 14.77 -19.35 5.99
C HIS A 82 14.92 -18.72 4.60
N LEU A 83 15.74 -17.67 4.46
CA LEU A 83 16.00 -16.98 3.18
C LEU A 83 16.56 -17.92 2.10
N GLN A 84 17.25 -18.98 2.50
CA GLN A 84 17.83 -19.99 1.59
C GLN A 84 16.76 -20.93 0.99
N THR A 85 15.57 -20.99 1.59
CA THR A 85 14.48 -21.92 1.22
C THR A 85 13.51 -21.33 0.19
N ARG A 86 13.95 -20.29 -0.53
CA ARG A 86 13.16 -19.47 -1.45
C ARG A 86 12.48 -20.31 -2.55
N LYS A 87 11.14 -20.27 -2.60
CA LYS A 87 10.31 -20.97 -3.58
C LYS A 87 9.36 -19.99 -4.30
N PRO A 88 9.72 -19.48 -5.49
CA PRO A 88 8.84 -18.68 -6.35
C PRO A 88 7.45 -19.29 -6.57
N VAL A 89 6.39 -18.48 -6.59
CA VAL A 89 5.03 -18.94 -6.96
C VAL A 89 4.88 -18.88 -8.48
N ILE A 90 5.19 -19.99 -9.15
CA ILE A 90 5.23 -20.06 -10.63
C ILE A 90 3.86 -20.44 -11.23
N GLY A 91 2.98 -21.09 -10.45
CA GLY A 91 1.69 -21.62 -10.94
C GLY A 91 0.54 -20.61 -10.89
N PHE A 92 -0.17 -20.47 -12.01
CA PHE A 92 -1.47 -19.78 -12.06
C PHE A 92 -2.62 -20.73 -12.40
N ILE A 93 -3.84 -20.37 -11.98
CA ILE A 93 -5.11 -21.02 -12.34
C ILE A 93 -5.76 -20.23 -13.46
N GLU A 94 -5.86 -18.92 -13.24
CA GLU A 94 -6.47 -17.95 -14.16
C GLU A 94 -5.45 -16.82 -14.36
N PRO A 95 -5.09 -16.48 -15.61
CA PRO A 95 -4.17 -15.39 -15.89
C PRO A 95 -4.82 -14.03 -15.54
N ALA A 96 -4.01 -12.98 -15.56
CA ALA A 96 -4.42 -11.62 -15.31
C ALA A 96 -5.44 -11.14 -16.34
N MET A 97 -6.72 -11.11 -15.95
CA MET A 97 -7.81 -10.57 -16.75
C MET A 97 -8.08 -9.12 -16.36
N VAL A 98 -8.22 -8.23 -17.34
CA VAL A 98 -8.65 -6.84 -17.12
C VAL A 98 -10.12 -6.84 -16.66
N LEU A 99 -10.39 -6.28 -15.48
CA LEU A 99 -11.74 -6.26 -14.89
C LEU A 99 -12.48 -4.93 -15.05
N ARG A 100 -11.76 -3.81 -15.20
CA ARG A 100 -12.36 -2.46 -15.22
C ARG A 100 -11.67 -1.57 -16.24
N SER A 101 -12.49 -0.89 -17.04
CA SER A 101 -12.11 0.14 -18.00
C SER A 101 -12.89 1.42 -17.66
N GLY A 102 -12.20 2.55 -17.54
CA GLY A 102 -12.76 3.81 -17.02
C GLY A 102 -11.74 4.55 -16.14
N THR A 103 -12.22 5.28 -15.13
CA THR A 103 -11.37 6.02 -14.16
C THR A 103 -10.52 5.11 -13.26
N HIS A 104 -10.80 3.81 -13.20
CA HIS A 104 -10.06 2.83 -12.42
C HIS A 104 -9.64 1.69 -13.36
N GLN A 105 -8.33 1.54 -13.58
CA GLN A 105 -7.78 0.52 -14.48
C GLN A 105 -7.32 -0.68 -13.66
N GLY A 106 -8.07 -1.78 -13.71
CA GLY A 106 -7.86 -2.94 -12.84
C GLY A 106 -7.66 -4.25 -13.59
N SER A 107 -6.75 -5.11 -13.11
CA SER A 107 -6.60 -6.50 -13.54
C SER A 107 -6.57 -7.46 -12.36
N VAL A 108 -7.20 -8.63 -12.49
CA VAL A 108 -7.18 -9.70 -11.47
C VAL A 108 -6.56 -10.97 -12.04
N SER A 109 -5.67 -11.60 -11.26
CA SER A 109 -5.18 -12.96 -11.53
C SER A 109 -5.43 -13.88 -10.33
N LEU A 110 -5.48 -15.18 -10.60
CA LEU A 110 -5.64 -16.23 -9.58
C LEU A 110 -4.45 -17.19 -9.63
N LEU A 111 -3.54 -17.04 -8.67
CA LEU A 111 -2.37 -17.89 -8.53
C LEU A 111 -2.68 -19.14 -7.69
N ARG A 112 -2.07 -20.26 -8.06
CA ARG A 112 -2.08 -21.51 -7.28
C ARG A 112 -0.71 -21.70 -6.67
N ILE A 113 -0.66 -21.86 -5.36
CA ILE A 113 0.58 -22.28 -4.72
C ILE A 113 0.58 -23.75 -4.39
N SER A 114 -0.52 -24.26 -3.86
CA SER A 114 -0.69 -25.68 -3.57
C SER A 114 -2.11 -26.13 -3.87
N ARG A 115 -2.37 -27.45 -3.83
CA ARG A 115 -3.71 -28.03 -4.11
C ARG A 115 -4.84 -27.48 -3.21
N LYS A 116 -4.48 -26.82 -2.10
CA LYS A 116 -5.40 -26.30 -1.06
C LYS A 116 -5.19 -24.81 -0.75
N CYS A 117 -4.29 -24.11 -1.45
CA CYS A 117 -3.99 -22.70 -1.20
C CYS A 117 -3.91 -21.91 -2.51
N THR A 118 -4.65 -20.80 -2.56
CA THR A 118 -4.69 -19.89 -3.71
C THR A 118 -4.50 -18.43 -3.27
N ILE A 119 -3.91 -17.64 -4.16
CA ILE A 119 -3.79 -16.18 -4.03
C ILE A 119 -4.62 -15.57 -5.15
N ARG A 120 -5.67 -14.82 -4.81
CA ARG A 120 -6.31 -13.89 -5.74
C ARG A 120 -5.67 -12.54 -5.55
N GLN A 121 -5.12 -11.94 -6.60
CA GLN A 121 -4.62 -10.57 -6.57
C GLN A 121 -5.42 -9.68 -7.51
N GLU A 122 -5.62 -8.43 -7.11
CA GLU A 122 -6.27 -7.36 -7.86
C GLU A 122 -5.31 -6.18 -7.91
N ILE A 123 -4.72 -5.95 -9.08
CA ILE A 123 -3.76 -4.86 -9.36
C ILE A 123 -4.54 -3.73 -10.02
N VAL A 124 -4.57 -2.57 -9.37
CA VAL A 124 -5.33 -1.40 -9.78
C VAL A 124 -4.41 -0.19 -9.92
N LEU A 125 -4.62 0.58 -10.99
CA LEU A 125 -4.11 1.93 -11.15
C LEU A 125 -5.32 2.86 -11.29
N ASP A 126 -5.60 3.60 -10.22
CA ASP A 126 -6.71 4.56 -10.16
C ASP A 126 -6.30 5.90 -10.78
N ALA A 127 -7.26 6.62 -11.38
CA ALA A 127 -7.05 7.98 -11.84
C ALA A 127 -6.63 8.89 -10.66
N LEU A 128 -5.66 9.79 -10.92
CA LEU A 128 -5.13 10.76 -9.95
C LEU A 128 -4.35 10.16 -8.75
N VAL A 129 -3.96 8.88 -8.81
CA VAL A 129 -3.19 8.23 -7.73
C VAL A 129 -1.76 7.91 -8.20
N TYR A 130 -0.76 8.36 -7.43
CA TYR A 130 0.66 8.08 -7.67
C TYR A 130 1.12 6.70 -7.18
N CYS A 131 0.24 5.69 -7.17
CA CYS A 131 0.62 4.33 -6.78
C CYS A 131 -0.14 3.23 -7.52
N VAL A 132 0.52 2.09 -7.69
CA VAL A 132 -0.12 0.84 -8.13
C VAL A 132 -0.60 0.10 -6.88
N LEU A 133 -1.91 0.04 -6.71
CA LEU A 133 -2.57 -0.67 -5.61
C LEU A 133 -2.64 -2.17 -5.95
N THR A 134 -2.27 -3.02 -5.00
CA THR A 134 -2.46 -4.47 -5.09
C THR A 134 -3.23 -4.96 -3.87
N THR A 135 -4.49 -5.35 -4.09
CA THR A 135 -5.32 -6.02 -3.09
C THR A 135 -5.15 -7.53 -3.26
N VAL A 136 -4.85 -8.25 -2.18
CA VAL A 136 -4.61 -9.68 -2.21
C VAL A 136 -5.54 -10.40 -1.24
N GLY A 137 -6.24 -11.41 -1.75
CA GLY A 137 -7.02 -12.38 -0.97
C GLY A 137 -6.34 -13.75 -0.99
N VAL A 138 -5.89 -14.23 0.16
CA VAL A 138 -5.30 -15.57 0.32
C VAL A 138 -6.31 -16.50 0.97
N ALA A 139 -6.55 -17.66 0.35
CA ALA A 139 -7.44 -18.71 0.86
C ALA A 139 -6.62 -19.91 1.34
N LYS A 140 -6.18 -19.88 2.61
CA LYS A 140 -5.32 -20.92 3.18
C LYS A 140 -6.13 -22.05 3.82
N ARG A 141 -6.26 -23.19 3.13
CA ARG A 141 -6.99 -24.39 3.60
C ARG A 141 -6.08 -25.55 4.04
N HIS A 142 -4.77 -25.33 4.12
CA HIS A 142 -3.82 -26.34 4.63
C HIS A 142 -2.61 -25.70 5.29
N ASN A 143 -1.83 -26.52 6.01
CA ASN A 143 -1.08 -26.03 7.17
C ASN A 143 0.42 -25.77 6.94
N ASN A 144 0.99 -26.15 5.80
CA ASN A 144 2.45 -26.37 5.67
C ASN A 144 3.25 -25.26 4.98
N GLU A 145 2.68 -24.07 4.73
CA GLU A 145 3.30 -23.05 3.86
C GLU A 145 3.21 -21.62 4.46
N ALA A 146 4.34 -20.89 4.48
CA ALA A 146 4.51 -19.54 5.07
C ALA A 146 4.93 -18.49 4.03
N TRP A 147 4.43 -17.26 4.19
CA TRP A 147 4.34 -16.25 3.11
C TRP A 147 5.06 -14.95 3.48
N TRP A 148 6.11 -14.65 2.73
CA TRP A 148 7.03 -13.54 2.93
C TRP A 148 7.44 -12.96 1.58
N LEU A 149 8.47 -12.12 1.54
CA LEU A 149 8.33 -10.69 1.24
C LEU A 149 8.30 -9.85 2.57
N GLN A 150 8.64 -8.55 2.56
CA GLN A 150 8.88 -7.52 3.60
C GLN A 150 8.83 -6.03 3.00
N ARG A 151 8.30 -4.97 3.71
CA ARG A 151 8.16 -3.52 3.25
C ARG A 151 9.51 -2.77 3.02
N GLY A 152 9.49 -1.51 2.53
CA GLY A 152 10.67 -0.62 2.60
C GLY A 152 10.53 0.75 1.92
N VAL A 153 11.62 1.52 1.97
CA VAL A 153 11.84 2.82 1.32
C VAL A 153 13.25 2.81 0.74
N GLY A 154 13.38 2.80 -0.59
CA GLY A 154 14.65 2.98 -1.28
C GLY A 154 14.73 4.39 -1.85
N THR A 155 15.78 5.14 -1.52
CA THR A 155 16.02 6.47 -2.08
C THR A 155 17.36 6.51 -2.80
N GLN A 156 17.35 6.91 -4.06
CA GLN A 156 18.51 7.47 -4.75
C GLN A 156 18.33 8.99 -4.81
N THR A 157 19.39 9.75 -5.11
CA THR A 157 19.33 11.22 -5.09
C THR A 157 18.22 11.77 -5.99
N GLY A 158 17.18 12.34 -5.37
CA GLY A 158 16.03 12.95 -6.03
C GLY A 158 14.91 12.02 -6.52
N PHE A 159 15.02 10.69 -6.35
CA PHE A 159 13.98 9.72 -6.71
C PHE A 159 13.89 8.60 -5.67
N GLY A 160 12.69 8.32 -5.19
CA GLY A 160 12.43 7.30 -4.18
C GLY A 160 11.26 6.40 -4.55
N VAL A 161 11.22 5.23 -3.92
CA VAL A 161 10.15 4.24 -4.07
C VAL A 161 9.67 3.84 -2.68
N VAL A 162 8.37 3.97 -2.46
CA VAL A 162 7.73 3.64 -1.18
C VAL A 162 6.73 2.53 -1.37
N LEU A 163 6.77 1.55 -0.46
CA LEU A 163 5.76 0.50 -0.35
C LEU A 163 4.81 0.82 0.82
N LEU A 164 3.58 1.18 0.48
CA LEU A 164 2.47 1.45 1.40
C LEU A 164 1.73 0.15 1.72
N ASN A 165 1.09 0.02 2.89
CA ASN A 165 0.18 -1.09 3.19
C ASN A 165 -0.83 -0.78 4.31
N ASP A 166 -1.81 -1.68 4.47
CA ASP A 166 -2.93 -1.59 5.42
C ASP A 166 -2.77 -2.38 6.73
N SER A 167 -1.86 -3.35 6.81
CA SER A 167 -1.89 -4.38 7.87
C SER A 167 -0.58 -5.11 8.15
N LYS A 168 0.52 -4.78 7.44
CA LYS A 168 1.76 -5.58 7.40
C LYS A 168 2.95 -4.81 7.97
N TYR A 169 3.44 -5.30 9.11
CA TYR A 169 4.48 -4.65 9.91
C TYR A 169 5.90 -5.17 9.63
N GLY A 170 6.05 -6.43 9.20
CA GLY A 170 7.35 -7.01 8.87
C GLY A 170 7.97 -6.35 7.63
N TYR A 171 9.23 -5.91 7.73
CA TYR A 171 9.91 -5.27 6.61
C TYR A 171 11.44 -5.37 6.55
N SER A 172 12.00 -5.21 5.34
CA SER A 172 13.39 -5.48 4.98
C SER A 172 13.69 -4.94 3.58
N ILE A 173 14.93 -4.48 3.42
CA ILE A 173 15.49 -4.00 2.16
C ILE A 173 16.87 -4.62 2.08
N HIS A 174 17.17 -5.29 0.98
CA HIS A 174 18.51 -5.78 0.71
C HIS A 174 18.91 -5.33 -0.68
N GLU A 175 19.99 -4.55 -0.77
CA GLU A 175 20.41 -3.87 -2.00
C GLU A 175 19.26 -3.03 -2.60
N ASN A 176 18.78 -3.37 -3.80
CA ASN A 176 17.63 -2.74 -4.46
C ASN A 176 16.31 -3.53 -4.31
N ILE A 177 16.26 -4.59 -3.50
CA ILE A 177 15.11 -5.49 -3.37
C ILE A 177 14.29 -5.18 -2.11
N MET A 178 12.98 -5.02 -2.32
CA MET A 178 11.90 -4.75 -1.36
C MET A 178 10.61 -5.36 -1.92
N THR A 179 9.66 -5.89 -1.13
CA THR A 179 8.30 -6.35 -1.57
C THR A 179 7.69 -7.13 -0.40
N LEU A 180 6.43 -6.98 0.06
CA LEU A 180 5.86 -7.01 1.47
C LEU A 180 5.58 -8.30 2.34
N SER A 181 5.70 -8.32 3.70
CA SER A 181 5.38 -9.51 4.57
C SER A 181 3.89 -9.81 4.71
N LEU A 182 3.44 -10.96 4.18
CA LEU A 182 2.02 -11.20 3.96
C LEU A 182 1.35 -12.06 5.04
N LEU A 183 1.90 -13.24 5.35
CA LEU A 183 1.27 -14.21 6.25
C LEU A 183 2.28 -15.25 6.79
N ARG A 184 2.59 -15.20 8.09
CA ARG A 184 3.28 -16.31 8.77
C ARG A 184 2.34 -17.49 9.02
N ALA A 185 2.91 -18.68 9.27
CA ALA A 185 2.18 -19.95 9.30
C ALA A 185 2.32 -20.81 10.57
N PRO A 186 2.67 -20.27 11.76
CA PRO A 186 3.14 -21.07 12.88
C PRO A 186 2.15 -22.15 13.31
N LYS A 187 2.68 -23.23 13.88
CA LYS A 187 1.95 -24.38 14.42
C LYS A 187 1.79 -24.30 15.95
N ALA A 188 2.73 -23.67 16.64
CA ALA A 188 2.67 -23.40 18.07
C ALA A 188 2.60 -21.89 18.35
N PRO A 189 1.76 -21.41 19.29
CA PRO A 189 0.92 -22.21 20.20
C PRO A 189 -0.41 -22.70 19.58
N GLY A 190 -0.78 -22.26 18.37
CA GLY A 190 -2.07 -22.60 17.75
C GLY A 190 -1.93 -23.17 16.33
N ALA A 191 -2.17 -24.48 16.17
CA ALA A 191 -1.92 -25.22 14.94
C ALA A 191 -2.55 -24.61 13.67
N ASN A 192 -3.72 -23.98 13.83
CA ASN A 192 -4.56 -23.44 12.76
C ASN A 192 -4.65 -21.90 12.78
N ALA A 193 -3.84 -21.20 13.59
CA ALA A 193 -3.96 -19.75 13.82
C ALA A 193 -3.86 -18.90 12.53
N ALA A 194 -3.18 -19.42 11.51
CA ALA A 194 -3.04 -18.78 10.20
C ALA A 194 -3.97 -19.33 9.10
N MET A 195 -4.85 -20.30 9.40
CA MET A 195 -5.79 -20.85 8.42
C MET A 195 -6.98 -19.91 8.19
N GLY A 196 -7.59 -19.99 7.00
CA GLY A 196 -8.76 -19.21 6.63
C GLY A 196 -8.51 -18.23 5.49
N HIS A 197 -9.35 -17.20 5.42
CA HIS A 197 -9.31 -16.16 4.39
C HIS A 197 -8.66 -14.90 4.94
N HIS A 198 -7.57 -14.47 4.31
CA HIS A 198 -6.84 -13.25 4.65
C HIS A 198 -6.97 -12.26 3.50
N LYS A 199 -7.35 -11.02 3.79
CA LYS A 199 -7.31 -9.90 2.83
C LYS A 199 -6.28 -8.89 3.32
N PHE A 200 -5.48 -8.34 2.40
CA PHE A 200 -4.55 -7.26 2.68
C PHE A 200 -4.29 -6.44 1.43
N THR A 201 -3.90 -5.19 1.65
CA THR A 201 -3.74 -4.17 0.60
C THR A 201 -2.37 -3.54 0.75
N TYR A 202 -1.66 -3.40 -0.37
CA TYR A 202 -0.42 -2.64 -0.43
C TYR A 202 -0.32 -1.86 -1.72
N ALA A 203 0.56 -0.85 -1.77
CA ALA A 203 0.73 -0.04 -2.96
C ALA A 203 2.20 0.31 -3.18
N LEU A 204 2.65 0.29 -4.43
CA LEU A 204 3.97 0.77 -4.82
C LEU A 204 3.85 2.19 -5.36
N MET A 205 4.50 3.15 -4.68
CA MET A 205 4.46 4.58 -4.94
C MET A 205 5.88 5.08 -5.29
N PRO A 206 6.22 5.25 -6.57
CA PRO A 206 7.42 5.98 -6.96
C PRO A 206 7.19 7.49 -6.80
N HIS A 207 8.23 8.22 -6.40
CA HIS A 207 8.16 9.66 -6.20
C HIS A 207 9.49 10.36 -6.51
N THR A 208 9.41 11.66 -6.73
CA THR A 208 10.57 12.57 -6.81
C THR A 208 10.77 13.30 -5.49
N GLY A 209 11.94 13.95 -5.32
CA GLY A 209 12.23 14.75 -4.12
C GLY A 209 12.28 13.92 -2.84
N HIS A 210 12.04 14.57 -1.70
CA HIS A 210 11.97 13.89 -0.41
C HIS A 210 10.57 13.31 -0.17
N PHE A 211 10.44 12.37 0.78
CA PHE A 211 9.15 11.75 1.10
C PHE A 211 8.13 12.76 1.67
N GLN A 212 8.63 13.83 2.30
CA GLN A 212 7.86 14.98 2.75
C GLN A 212 7.18 15.71 1.58
N ASP A 213 7.98 16.09 0.58
CA ASP A 213 7.56 16.84 -0.61
C ASP A 213 6.55 16.02 -1.44
N ALA A 214 6.80 14.71 -1.52
CA ALA A 214 5.95 13.74 -2.21
C ALA A 214 4.68 13.32 -1.44
N LEU A 215 4.37 13.93 -0.29
CA LEU A 215 3.18 13.66 0.52
C LEU A 215 3.02 12.18 0.94
N VAL A 216 4.12 11.43 1.04
CA VAL A 216 4.12 9.97 1.29
C VAL A 216 3.35 9.60 2.56
N ILE A 217 3.45 10.44 3.59
CA ILE A 217 2.73 10.28 4.86
C ILE A 217 1.21 10.39 4.61
N GLN A 218 0.77 11.42 3.88
CA GLN A 218 -0.64 11.61 3.54
C GLN A 218 -1.19 10.45 2.72
N TYR A 219 -0.44 9.93 1.73
CA TYR A 219 -0.84 8.74 0.98
C TYR A 219 -0.91 7.48 1.86
N THR A 220 -0.03 7.36 2.86
CA THR A 220 -0.09 6.28 3.85
C THR A 220 -1.39 6.34 4.66
N TYR A 221 -1.80 7.53 5.11
CA TYR A 221 -3.08 7.73 5.79
C TYR A 221 -4.27 7.49 4.86
N ASN A 222 -4.27 8.04 3.64
CA ASN A 222 -5.37 7.87 2.68
C ASN A 222 -5.64 6.39 2.34
N LEU A 223 -4.59 5.54 2.28
CA LEU A 223 -4.72 4.09 2.10
C LEU A 223 -5.41 3.40 3.28
N ASN A 224 -5.17 3.88 4.51
CA ASN A 224 -5.65 3.25 5.75
C ASN A 224 -7.01 3.81 6.24
N PHE A 225 -7.42 4.98 5.73
CA PHE A 225 -8.65 5.67 6.10
C PHE A 225 -9.55 5.87 4.87
N PRO A 226 -10.25 4.81 4.41
CA PRO A 226 -11.08 4.87 3.21
C PRO A 226 -12.25 5.85 3.36
N LEU A 227 -12.71 6.39 2.23
CA LEU A 227 -13.88 7.26 2.17
C LEU A 227 -15.14 6.51 2.58
N HIS A 228 -15.88 7.06 3.54
CA HIS A 228 -17.21 6.58 3.92
C HIS A 228 -18.28 7.37 3.16
N VAL A 229 -19.10 6.66 2.37
CA VAL A 229 -20.23 7.26 1.64
C VAL A 229 -21.47 7.25 2.53
N PHE A 230 -22.10 8.41 2.69
CA PHE A 230 -23.35 8.58 3.41
C PHE A 230 -24.43 9.11 2.47
N HIS A 231 -25.67 8.64 2.65
CA HIS A 231 -26.81 9.16 1.90
C HIS A 231 -27.37 10.40 2.60
N GLY A 232 -27.38 11.52 1.91
CA GLY A 232 -27.88 12.80 2.42
C GLY A 232 -27.60 13.94 1.44
N ILE A 233 -28.25 15.08 1.66
CA ILE A 233 -27.95 16.31 0.93
C ILE A 233 -26.98 17.13 1.79
N ILE A 234 -25.78 17.32 1.28
CA ILE A 234 -24.81 18.28 1.81
C ILE A 234 -24.86 19.49 0.87
N SER A 235 -25.28 20.64 1.37
CA SER A 235 -25.40 21.87 0.57
C SER A 235 -24.04 22.44 0.19
N GLU A 236 -23.05 22.40 1.09
CA GLU A 236 -21.68 22.83 0.86
C GLU A 236 -20.67 21.91 1.57
N PRO A 237 -19.47 21.67 1.00
CA PRO A 237 -18.40 20.95 1.70
C PRO A 237 -18.00 21.67 2.99
N TRP A 238 -17.94 20.95 4.10
CA TRP A 238 -17.62 21.51 5.40
C TRP A 238 -16.54 20.70 6.13
N SER A 239 -15.83 21.33 7.07
CA SER A 239 -14.87 20.64 7.93
C SER A 239 -14.93 21.13 9.36
N VAL A 240 -14.80 20.21 10.32
CA VAL A 240 -14.74 20.52 11.76
C VAL A 240 -13.42 21.21 12.10
N PHE A 241 -12.34 20.77 11.48
CA PHE A 241 -10.98 21.30 11.61
C PHE A 241 -10.36 21.41 10.22
N SER A 242 -9.40 22.30 10.06
CA SER A 242 -8.52 22.34 8.88
C SER A 242 -7.06 22.39 9.32
N VAL A 243 -6.19 21.70 8.61
CA VAL A 243 -4.74 21.71 8.83
C VAL A 243 -4.10 22.38 7.62
N ASN A 244 -3.38 23.48 7.81
CA ASN A 244 -2.80 24.29 6.73
C ASN A 244 -1.32 24.01 6.45
N SER A 245 -0.77 22.91 6.98
CA SER A 245 0.62 22.49 6.77
C SER A 245 0.70 20.98 6.60
N THR A 246 1.37 20.51 5.55
CA THR A 246 1.59 19.09 5.26
C THR A 246 2.49 18.41 6.29
N ALA A 247 3.35 19.19 6.97
CA ALA A 247 4.23 18.73 8.03
C ALA A 247 3.50 18.43 9.36
N VAL A 248 2.22 18.74 9.49
CA VAL A 248 1.42 18.46 10.68
C VAL A 248 0.31 17.47 10.35
N THR A 249 0.20 16.40 11.12
CA THR A 249 -0.85 15.40 10.95
C THR A 249 -1.84 15.46 12.11
N LEU A 250 -3.13 15.65 11.81
CA LEU A 250 -4.23 15.53 12.77
C LEU A 250 -4.63 14.06 12.88
N GLU A 251 -4.19 13.43 13.96
CA GLU A 251 -4.26 11.98 14.15
C GLU A 251 -5.55 11.54 14.87
N THR A 252 -6.09 12.37 15.76
CA THR A 252 -7.23 11.98 16.59
C THR A 252 -8.10 13.17 16.98
N VAL A 253 -9.42 12.98 16.90
CA VAL A 253 -10.43 13.87 17.50
C VAL A 253 -11.34 13.01 18.38
N LYS A 254 -11.48 13.37 19.66
CA LYS A 254 -12.41 12.72 20.61
C LYS A 254 -13.42 13.75 21.12
N HIS A 255 -14.65 13.31 21.40
CA HIS A 255 -15.79 14.21 21.65
C HIS A 255 -16.08 14.49 23.15
N ASN A 256 -16.04 13.47 24.02
CA ASN A 256 -16.51 13.57 25.43
C ASN A 256 -15.88 14.74 26.21
N ALA A 257 -14.59 14.95 26.00
CA ALA A 257 -13.97 16.27 26.07
C ALA A 257 -13.30 16.46 24.71
N LEU A 258 -13.45 17.63 24.08
CA LEU A 258 -12.92 17.89 22.74
C LEU A 258 -11.39 17.85 22.77
N LEU A 259 -10.82 16.70 22.42
CA LEU A 259 -9.39 16.44 22.41
C LEU A 259 -8.96 16.25 20.96
N VAL A 260 -8.07 17.13 20.51
CA VAL A 260 -7.42 17.05 19.20
C VAL A 260 -5.96 16.69 19.41
N ARG A 261 -5.51 15.57 18.82
CA ARG A 261 -4.10 15.18 18.80
C ARG A 261 -3.51 15.52 17.43
N LEU A 262 -2.45 16.30 17.47
CA LEU A 262 -1.62 16.69 16.32
C LEU A 262 -0.19 16.22 16.61
N TYR A 263 0.55 15.87 15.56
CA TYR A 263 1.99 15.67 15.65
C TYR A 263 2.67 16.24 14.40
N GLU A 264 3.93 16.66 14.55
CA GLU A 264 4.79 17.04 13.43
C GLU A 264 5.37 15.76 12.83
N SER A 265 5.25 15.60 11.51
CA SER A 265 5.49 14.33 10.81
C SER A 265 6.72 14.36 9.88
N HIS A 266 7.33 15.54 9.67
CA HIS A 266 8.44 15.72 8.72
C HIS A 266 9.83 15.74 9.39
N GLY A 267 9.90 15.79 10.73
CA GLY A 267 11.14 15.92 11.50
C GLY A 267 11.62 17.37 11.62
N SER A 268 10.72 18.34 11.45
CA SER A 268 11.01 19.77 11.32
C SER A 268 10.40 20.61 12.45
N SER A 269 10.77 21.89 12.53
CA SER A 269 10.10 22.86 13.40
C SER A 269 9.10 23.67 12.57
N VAL A 270 7.82 23.60 12.91
CA VAL A 270 6.73 24.23 12.14
C VAL A 270 5.80 25.04 13.04
N THR A 271 5.38 26.21 12.56
CA THR A 271 4.27 26.98 13.14
C THR A 271 3.05 26.84 12.23
N MET A 272 1.89 26.55 12.80
CA MET A 272 0.66 26.20 12.07
C MET A 272 -0.56 26.78 12.80
N THR A 273 -1.56 27.21 12.04
CA THR A 273 -2.88 27.56 12.58
C THR A 273 -3.83 26.39 12.36
N LEU A 274 -4.66 26.06 13.37
CA LEU A 274 -5.72 25.07 13.25
C LEU A 274 -7.09 25.76 13.20
N PRO A 275 -7.60 26.16 12.02
CA PRO A 275 -9.00 26.57 11.87
C PRO A 275 -9.96 25.49 12.39
N THR A 276 -11.06 25.93 13.00
CA THR A 276 -12.18 25.07 13.38
C THR A 276 -13.50 25.81 13.20
N SER A 277 -14.56 25.07 12.84
CA SER A 277 -15.94 25.57 12.78
C SER A 277 -16.68 25.44 14.11
N LEU A 278 -16.06 24.84 15.13
CA LEU A 278 -16.63 24.71 16.47
C LEU A 278 -16.41 26.01 17.29
N PRO A 279 -17.37 26.41 18.14
CA PRO A 279 -17.16 27.53 19.06
C PRO A 279 -16.12 27.18 20.13
N VAL A 280 -14.98 27.87 20.12
CA VAL A 280 -13.88 27.65 21.08
C VAL A 280 -13.83 28.76 22.11
N HIS A 281 -14.16 28.44 23.37
CA HIS A 281 -14.03 29.37 24.50
C HIS A 281 -12.65 29.33 25.17
N LYS A 282 -11.97 28.16 25.18
CA LYS A 282 -10.67 27.98 25.82
C LYS A 282 -9.92 26.81 25.20
N ILE A 283 -8.62 27.00 25.00
CA ILE A 283 -7.66 25.95 24.59
C ILE A 283 -6.72 25.69 25.78
N ARG A 284 -6.29 24.44 25.96
CA ARG A 284 -5.22 24.05 26.88
C ARG A 284 -4.35 22.98 26.22
N SER A 285 -3.04 23.12 26.31
CA SER A 285 -2.11 22.04 26.00
C SER A 285 -2.18 20.96 27.09
N LEU A 286 -2.21 19.69 26.69
CA LEU A 286 -2.15 18.54 27.59
C LEU A 286 -0.96 17.67 27.20
N LEU A 287 -0.32 17.05 28.19
CA LEU A 287 0.70 16.02 27.96
C LEU A 287 0.01 14.66 27.79
N LEU A 288 0.58 13.80 26.94
CA LEU A 288 0.12 12.42 26.82
C LEU A 288 0.59 11.63 28.06
N ILE A 289 -0.36 11.21 28.88
CA ILE A 289 -0.09 10.28 29.98
C ILE A 289 -0.20 8.87 29.41
N ILE A 290 0.94 8.17 29.36
CA ILE A 290 0.99 6.74 29.07
C ILE A 290 0.83 6.02 30.41
N GLN A 291 -0.26 5.26 30.56
CA GLN A 291 -0.54 4.37 31.70
C GLN A 291 -0.31 2.92 31.28
#